data_AF-A0A7R9R242-F1
#
_entry.id   AF-A0A7R9R242-F1
#
_cell.length_a   1.000
_cell.length_b   1.000
_cell.length_c   1.000
_cell.angle_alpha   90.00
_cell.angle_beta   90.00
_cell.angle_gamma   90.00
#
_symmetry.space_group_name_H-M   'P 1'
#
loop_
_entity.id
_entity.type
_entity.pdbx_description
1 polymer ?
#
loop_
_entity_poly.entity_id
_entity_poly.type
_entity_poly.pdbx_seq_one_letter_code
_entity_poly.pdbx_strand_id
1 'polypeptide(L)'
;MPAPNRQLLLELLALFEKVLQNSATNRMSSLSLGTLFTPHVLCPRSFSAIELQQNLHSLTETLIYMIDNSHVMCRPPQQLLIDVNKQLELIERSRNKSTTSLAAVNTAHQFCVANSDTNSDDFTANQVAQLYAYIQSMPNSGTPMKKKWIKRF
;
A
#
# COMPACT_ATOMS: atom_id res chain seq x y z
N MET A 1 -2.00 9.32 -1.03
CA MET A 1 -2.55 10.47 -0.27
C MET A 1 -3.93 10.13 0.25
N PRO A 2 -4.29 10.49 1.50
CA PRO A 2 -5.62 10.28 2.04
C PRO A 2 -6.71 10.89 1.15
N ALA A 3 -7.88 10.23 1.08
CA ALA A 3 -9.01 10.66 0.25
C ALA A 3 -9.43 12.14 0.47
N PRO A 4 -9.58 12.66 1.71
CA PRO A 4 -10.00 14.05 1.91
C PRO A 4 -8.97 15.05 1.38
N ASN A 5 -7.68 14.83 1.64
CA ASN A 5 -6.62 15.70 1.15
C ASN A 5 -6.58 15.70 -0.39
N ARG A 6 -6.79 14.54 -1.03
CA ARG A 6 -6.84 14.42 -2.49
C ARG A 6 -8.00 15.21 -3.08
N GLN A 7 -9.18 15.09 -2.49
CA GLN A 7 -10.35 15.82 -2.94
C GLN A 7 -10.13 17.34 -2.83
N LEU A 8 -9.62 17.80 -1.68
CA LEU A 8 -9.32 19.21 -1.46
C LEU A 8 -8.29 19.74 -2.48
N LEU A 9 -7.22 18.99 -2.73
CA LEU A 9 -6.20 19.39 -3.71
C LEU A 9 -6.80 19.52 -5.12
N LEU A 10 -7.66 18.59 -5.52
CA LEU A 10 -8.31 18.64 -6.83
C LEU A 10 -9.23 19.85 -6.99
N GLU A 11 -10.01 20.16 -5.97
CA GLU A 11 -10.87 21.34 -5.96
C GLU A 11 -10.05 22.63 -6.00
N LEU A 12 -8.93 22.67 -5.28
CA LEU A 12 -8.01 23.80 -5.29
C LEU A 12 -7.34 23.99 -6.67
N LEU A 13 -6.89 22.91 -7.31
CA LEU A 13 -6.31 22.97 -8.66
C LEU A 13 -7.36 23.40 -9.70
N ALA A 14 -8.61 22.93 -9.58
CA ALA A 14 -9.71 23.36 -10.44
C ALA A 14 -10.05 24.85 -10.25
N LEU A 15 -9.91 25.37 -9.02
CA LEU A 15 -10.03 26.81 -8.77
C LEU A 15 -8.89 27.58 -9.45
N PHE A 16 -7.64 27.15 -9.30
CA PHE A 16 -6.49 27.79 -9.94
C PHE A 16 -6.62 27.81 -11.46
N GLU A 17 -7.11 26.73 -12.07
CA GLU A 17 -7.37 26.68 -13.50
C GLU A 17 -8.39 27.76 -13.94
N LYS A 18 -9.48 27.96 -13.19
CA LYS A 18 -10.44 29.05 -13.46
C LYS A 18 -9.82 30.43 -13.29
N VAL A 19 -8.89 30.60 -12.34
CA VAL A 19 -8.15 31.86 -12.18
C VAL A 19 -7.26 32.11 -13.40
N LEU A 20 -6.57 31.07 -13.90
CA LEU A 20 -5.73 31.18 -15.10
C LEU A 20 -6.52 31.50 -16.37
N GLN A 21 -7.72 30.92 -16.51
CA GLN A 21 -8.62 31.25 -17.63
C GLN A 21 -9.00 32.74 -17.64
N ASN A 22 -8.96 33.41 -16.48
CA ASN A 22 -9.23 34.83 -16.32
C ASN A 22 -7.96 35.68 -16.14
N SER A 23 -6.79 35.14 -16.52
CA SER A 23 -5.48 35.80 -16.34
C SER A 23 -5.37 37.18 -16.99
N ALA A 24 -6.07 37.41 -18.11
CA ALA A 24 -6.10 38.72 -18.77
C ALA A 24 -6.70 39.83 -17.89
N THR A 25 -7.64 39.48 -17.00
CA THR A 25 -8.34 40.43 -16.13
C THR A 25 -7.69 40.50 -14.76
N ASN A 26 -7.41 39.35 -14.13
CA ASN A 26 -6.87 39.28 -12.77
C ASN A 26 -5.33 39.40 -12.71
N ARG A 27 -4.64 39.31 -13.86
CA ARG A 27 -3.18 39.37 -14.02
C ARG A 27 -2.41 38.26 -13.28
N MET A 28 -3.06 37.14 -12.99
CA MET A 28 -2.47 36.01 -12.29
C MET A 28 -2.07 34.91 -13.28
N SER A 29 -0.77 34.64 -13.39
CA SER A 29 -0.20 33.49 -14.12
C SER A 29 0.03 32.29 -13.20
N SER A 30 0.35 31.13 -13.78
CA SER A 30 0.65 29.92 -13.01
C SER A 30 1.85 30.13 -12.10
N LEU A 31 2.86 30.86 -12.57
CA LEU A 31 3.99 31.33 -11.76
C LEU A 31 3.53 32.14 -10.55
N SER A 32 2.67 33.15 -10.73
CA SER A 32 2.19 33.98 -9.62
C SER A 32 1.41 33.19 -8.58
N LEU A 33 0.56 32.24 -9.03
CA LEU A 33 -0.20 31.36 -8.15
C LEU A 33 0.73 30.39 -7.42
N GLY A 34 1.68 29.79 -8.13
CA GLY A 34 2.70 28.92 -7.56
C GLY A 34 3.47 29.62 -6.46
N THR A 35 4.02 30.80 -6.73
CA THR A 35 4.81 31.55 -5.75
C THR A 35 4.00 31.90 -4.49
N LEU A 36 2.73 32.29 -4.64
CA LEU A 36 1.89 32.69 -3.51
C LEU A 36 1.40 31.50 -2.68
N PHE A 37 1.00 30.41 -3.33
CA PHE A 37 0.33 29.31 -2.64
C PHE A 37 1.26 28.16 -2.21
N THR A 38 2.48 28.07 -2.73
CA THR A 38 3.44 27.02 -2.33
C THR A 38 3.67 26.93 -0.82
N PRO A 39 3.91 28.05 -0.10
CA PRO A 39 4.08 28.03 1.35
C PRO A 39 2.87 27.46 2.11
N HIS A 40 1.68 27.55 1.52
CA HIS A 40 0.42 27.13 2.14
C HIS A 40 0.00 25.72 1.77
N VAL A 41 0.39 25.24 0.58
CA VAL A 41 -0.04 23.96 0.03
C VAL A 41 1.00 22.87 0.24
N LEU A 42 2.28 23.17 0.04
CA LEU A 42 3.33 22.16 -0.04
C LEU A 42 4.37 22.25 1.07
N CYS A 43 4.61 23.44 1.64
CA CYS A 43 5.63 23.59 2.66
C CYS A 43 5.19 22.97 4.00
N PRO A 44 5.94 21.99 4.54
CA PRO A 44 5.68 21.47 5.87
C PRO A 44 5.95 22.54 6.93
N ARG A 45 5.11 22.60 7.96
CA ARG A 45 5.29 23.53 9.09
C ARG A 45 6.52 23.22 9.93
N SER A 46 7.09 22.03 9.78
CA SER A 46 8.31 21.60 10.49
C SER A 46 9.60 22.08 9.84
N PHE A 47 9.54 22.70 8.66
CA PHE A 47 10.74 23.19 7.97
C PHE A 47 11.42 24.30 8.78
N SER A 48 12.72 24.16 8.97
CA SER A 48 13.58 25.27 9.39
C SER A 48 13.70 26.32 8.29
N ALA A 49 14.16 27.53 8.65
CA ALA A 49 14.36 28.61 7.67
C ALA A 49 15.34 28.21 6.54
N ILE A 50 16.36 27.42 6.87
CA ILE A 50 17.38 26.96 5.92
C ILE A 50 16.78 25.96 4.94
N GLU A 51 16.05 24.95 5.44
CA GLU A 51 15.39 23.94 4.61
C GLU A 51 14.34 24.58 3.70
N LEU A 52 13.58 25.56 4.21
CA LEU A 52 12.62 26.30 3.42
C LEU A 52 13.33 27.03 2.27
N GLN A 53 14.39 27.78 2.55
CA GLN A 53 15.13 28.51 1.51
C GLN A 53 15.68 27.58 0.42
N GLN A 54 16.18 26.40 0.80
CA GLN A 54 16.74 25.43 -0.15
C GLN A 54 15.67 24.75 -1.01
N ASN A 55 14.50 24.45 -0.45
CA ASN A 55 13.47 23.65 -1.13
C ASN A 55 12.35 24.47 -1.76
N LEU A 56 12.16 25.73 -1.37
CA LEU A 56 11.01 26.55 -1.78
C LEU A 56 10.90 26.67 -3.31
N HIS A 57 12.03 26.83 -4.00
CA HIS A 57 12.03 26.92 -5.46
C HIS A 57 11.49 25.65 -6.12
N SER A 58 12.04 24.48 -5.75
CA SER A 58 11.59 23.18 -6.27
C SER A 58 10.12 22.89 -5.93
N LEU A 59 9.69 23.22 -4.70
CA LEU A 59 8.28 23.11 -4.31
C LEU A 59 7.40 24.04 -5.16
N THR A 60 7.88 25.25 -5.47
CA THR A 60 7.14 26.21 -6.29
C THR A 60 6.98 25.71 -7.72
N GLU A 61 8.05 25.21 -8.33
CA GLU A 61 7.98 24.59 -9.65
C GLU A 61 7.04 23.38 -9.68
N THR A 62 7.07 22.57 -8.60
CA THR A 62 6.15 21.44 -8.44
C THR A 62 4.69 21.91 -8.44
N LEU A 63 4.36 22.98 -7.71
CA LEU A 63 3.00 23.53 -7.69
C LEU A 63 2.60 24.12 -9.04
N ILE A 64 3.50 24.84 -9.72
CA ILE A 64 3.26 25.38 -11.06
C ILE A 64 2.91 24.24 -12.02
N TYR A 65 3.73 23.19 -12.02
CA TYR A 65 3.48 22.01 -12.85
C TYR A 65 2.14 21.35 -12.53
N MET A 66 1.75 21.27 -11.25
CA MET A 66 0.44 20.75 -10.85
C MET A 66 -0.72 21.60 -11.36
N ILE A 67 -0.57 22.92 -11.35
CA ILE A 67 -1.58 23.84 -11.86
C ILE A 67 -1.74 23.69 -13.38
N ASP A 68 -0.62 23.69 -14.12
CA ASP A 68 -0.64 23.61 -15.58
C ASP A 68 -1.17 22.25 -16.09
N ASN A 69 -1.03 21.19 -15.29
CA ASN A 69 -1.44 19.83 -15.63
C ASN A 69 -2.61 19.30 -14.77
N SER A 70 -3.43 20.20 -14.20
CA SER A 70 -4.53 19.88 -13.27
C SER A 70 -5.42 18.72 -13.73
N HIS A 71 -5.73 18.68 -15.03
CA HIS A 71 -6.62 17.72 -15.68
C HIS A 71 -6.09 16.27 -15.70
N VAL A 72 -4.77 16.08 -15.58
CA VAL A 72 -4.12 14.76 -15.64
C VAL A 72 -3.55 14.32 -14.28
N MET A 73 -3.23 15.27 -13.39
CA MET A 73 -2.36 15.09 -12.22
C MET A 73 -2.85 14.08 -11.15
N CYS A 74 -4.07 13.56 -11.24
CA CYS A 74 -4.59 12.55 -10.31
C CYS A 74 -5.30 11.39 -11.01
N ARG A 75 -5.12 11.22 -12.32
CA ARG A 75 -5.59 10.03 -13.01
C ARG A 75 -4.52 8.95 -12.95
N PRO A 76 -4.85 7.73 -12.49
CA PRO A 76 -3.90 6.63 -12.54
C PRO A 76 -3.49 6.35 -14.00
N PRO A 77 -2.21 6.04 -14.25
CA PRO A 77 -1.76 5.65 -15.59
C PRO A 77 -2.56 4.45 -16.13
N GLN A 78 -2.83 4.42 -17.43
CA GLN A 78 -3.62 3.35 -18.05
C GLN A 78 -3.00 1.96 -17.83
N GLN A 79 -1.67 1.86 -17.86
CA GLN A 79 -0.96 0.60 -17.61
C GLN A 79 -1.27 0.04 -16.22
N LEU A 80 -1.29 0.91 -15.19
CA LEU A 80 -1.64 0.52 -13.83
C LEU A 80 -3.08 0.01 -13.74
N LEU A 81 -4.03 0.65 -14.45
CA LEU A 81 -5.42 0.19 -14.49
C LEU A 81 -5.55 -1.20 -15.11
N ILE A 82 -4.82 -1.47 -16.20
CA ILE A 82 -4.79 -2.79 -16.85
C ILE A 82 -4.26 -3.86 -15.89
N ASP A 83 -3.14 -3.58 -15.22
CA ASP A 83 -2.52 -4.51 -14.29
C ASP A 83 -3.41 -4.79 -13.07
N VAL A 84 -4.05 -3.76 -12.51
CA VAL A 84 -4.99 -3.91 -11.40
C VAL A 84 -6.18 -4.77 -11.81
N ASN A 85 -6.78 -4.51 -12.97
CA ASN A 85 -7.90 -5.31 -13.47
C ASN A 85 -7.51 -6.78 -13.67
N LYS A 86 -6.32 -7.03 -14.25
CA LYS A 86 -5.79 -8.40 -14.41
C LYS A 86 -5.61 -9.10 -13.06
N GLN A 87 -5.11 -8.40 -12.05
CA GLN A 87 -4.96 -8.96 -10.70
C GLN A 87 -6.31 -9.25 -10.04
N LEU A 88 -7.28 -8.34 -10.17
CA LEU A 88 -8.64 -8.54 -9.67
C LEU A 88 -9.30 -9.77 -10.30
N GLU A 89 -9.17 -9.95 -11.62
CA GLU A 89 -9.67 -11.15 -12.31
C GLU A 89 -9.04 -12.45 -11.77
N LEU A 90 -7.74 -12.45 -11.47
CA LEU A 90 -7.06 -13.61 -10.90
C LEU A 90 -7.57 -13.94 -9.49
N ILE A 91 -7.80 -12.90 -8.67
CA ILE A 91 -8.35 -13.04 -7.32
C ILE A 91 -9.78 -13.60 -7.38
N GLU A 92 -10.62 -13.08 -8.27
CA GLU A 92 -11.99 -13.59 -8.45
C GLU A 92 -12.01 -15.04 -8.92
N ARG A 93 -11.14 -15.41 -9.86
CA ARG A 93 -10.99 -16.81 -10.31
C ARG A 93 -10.52 -17.74 -9.20
N SER A 94 -9.61 -17.27 -8.34
CA SER A 94 -9.16 -18.02 -7.16
C SER A 94 -10.31 -18.21 -6.16
N ARG A 95 -11.07 -17.15 -5.86
CA ARG A 95 -12.22 -17.20 -4.96
C ARG A 95 -13.30 -18.18 -5.43
N ASN A 96 -13.55 -18.21 -6.75
CA ASN A 96 -14.56 -19.09 -7.35
C ASN A 96 -14.10 -20.56 -7.45
N LYS A 97 -12.79 -20.85 -7.41
CA LYS A 97 -12.25 -22.23 -7.30
C LYS A 97 -12.31 -22.77 -5.87
N SER A 98 -12.29 -21.89 -4.86
CA SER A 98 -12.27 -22.27 -3.44
C SER A 98 -13.60 -22.80 -2.91
N THR A 99 -14.73 -22.61 -3.59
CA THR A 99 -16.03 -23.18 -3.15
C THR A 99 -16.11 -24.71 -3.27
N THR A 100 -15.13 -25.35 -3.91
CA THR A 100 -15.03 -26.82 -4.01
C THR A 100 -13.99 -27.45 -3.06
N SER A 101 -13.26 -26.67 -2.24
CA SER A 101 -12.21 -27.21 -1.34
C SER A 101 -11.95 -26.30 -0.12
N LEU A 102 -12.97 -26.09 0.71
CA LEU A 102 -12.96 -25.01 1.72
C LEU A 102 -12.36 -25.38 3.09
N ALA A 103 -11.79 -26.57 3.28
CA ALA A 103 -11.31 -26.99 4.61
C ALA A 103 -9.78 -26.86 4.83
N ALA A 104 -8.96 -26.87 3.77
CA ALA A 104 -7.51 -27.05 3.94
C ALA A 104 -6.64 -25.82 3.65
N VAL A 105 -7.14 -24.83 2.90
CA VAL A 105 -6.26 -23.78 2.31
C VAL A 105 -6.27 -22.46 3.09
N ASN A 106 -7.32 -22.16 3.86
CA ASN A 106 -7.41 -20.88 4.60
C ASN A 106 -6.36 -20.74 5.72
N THR A 107 -5.88 -21.84 6.29
CA THR A 107 -4.82 -21.79 7.32
C THR A 107 -3.46 -21.41 6.75
N ALA A 108 -3.14 -21.81 5.52
CA ALA A 108 -1.83 -21.56 4.93
C ALA A 108 -1.61 -20.08 4.59
N HIS A 109 -2.62 -19.42 4.02
CA HIS A 109 -2.51 -18.01 3.61
C HIS A 109 -2.51 -17.04 4.79
N GLN A 110 -3.18 -17.40 5.89
CA GLN A 110 -3.19 -16.61 7.12
C GLN A 110 -1.88 -16.75 7.90
N PHE A 111 -1.16 -17.87 7.75
CA PHE A 111 0.17 -18.07 8.32
C PHE A 111 1.26 -17.27 7.58
N CYS A 112 1.19 -17.18 6.24
CA CYS A 112 2.20 -16.45 5.46
C CYS A 112 2.17 -14.94 5.71
N VAL A 113 1.00 -14.35 5.97
CA VAL A 113 0.85 -12.90 6.21
C VAL A 113 1.21 -12.52 7.65
N ALA A 114 1.12 -13.45 8.61
CA ALA A 114 1.51 -13.20 10.00
C ALA A 114 3.02 -13.34 10.28
N ASN A 115 3.77 -13.97 9.37
CA ASN A 115 5.17 -14.39 9.59
C ASN A 115 6.22 -13.52 8.87
N SER A 116 5.87 -12.31 8.41
CA SER A 116 6.86 -11.38 7.83
C SER A 116 7.85 -10.82 8.86
N ASP A 117 7.58 -10.99 10.15
CA ASP A 117 8.46 -10.56 11.23
C ASP A 117 9.01 -11.76 12.02
N THR A 118 10.33 -11.95 11.89
CA THR A 118 11.27 -12.73 12.72
C THR A 118 11.37 -14.26 12.55
N ASN A 119 12.58 -14.69 12.16
CA ASN A 119 13.17 -16.05 12.28
C ASN A 119 12.26 -17.24 11.89
N SER A 120 12.11 -17.44 10.58
CA SER A 120 11.27 -18.49 9.98
C SER A 120 11.82 -19.92 10.05
N ASP A 121 13.14 -20.10 10.22
CA ASP A 121 13.73 -21.44 10.05
C ASP A 121 13.58 -22.32 11.30
N ASP A 122 13.39 -21.73 12.47
CA ASP A 122 13.33 -22.46 13.74
C ASP A 122 11.91 -22.87 14.15
N PHE A 123 10.86 -22.15 13.77
CA PHE A 123 9.51 -22.44 14.28
C PHE A 123 9.01 -23.82 13.84
N THR A 124 9.14 -24.15 12.56
CA THR A 124 8.68 -25.45 12.03
C THR A 124 9.48 -26.60 12.62
N ALA A 125 10.81 -26.46 12.70
CA ALA A 125 11.69 -27.48 13.29
C ALA A 125 11.40 -27.69 14.79
N ASN A 126 11.16 -26.62 15.53
CA ASN A 126 10.89 -26.67 16.96
C ASN A 126 9.51 -27.29 17.26
N GLN A 127 8.50 -27.00 16.45
CA GLN A 127 7.18 -27.62 16.59
C GLN A 127 7.19 -29.11 16.25
N VAL A 128 7.98 -29.53 15.24
CA VAL A 128 8.20 -30.95 14.93
C VAL A 128 8.89 -31.64 16.11
N ALA A 129 9.97 -31.05 16.64
CA ALA A 129 10.71 -31.62 17.77
C ALA A 129 9.84 -31.77 19.03
N GLN A 130 9.00 -30.77 19.35
CA GLN A 130 8.05 -30.85 20.46
C GLN A 130 7.01 -31.97 20.28
N LEU A 131 6.53 -32.18 19.05
CA LEU A 131 5.60 -33.26 18.74
C LEU A 131 6.25 -34.65 18.95
N TYR A 132 7.50 -34.81 18.49
CA TYR A 132 8.27 -36.04 18.71
C TYR A 132 8.50 -36.32 20.19
N ALA A 133 8.89 -35.29 20.96
CA ALA A 133 9.10 -35.42 22.40
C ALA A 133 7.81 -35.83 23.13
N TYR A 134 6.67 -35.23 22.77
CA TYR A 134 5.37 -35.57 23.34
C TYR A 134 4.93 -37.01 23.06
N ILE A 135 5.10 -37.49 21.83
CA ILE A 135 4.81 -38.88 21.45
C ILE A 135 5.72 -39.85 22.22
N GLN A 136 6.99 -39.49 22.44
CA GLN A 136 7.92 -40.31 23.19
C GLN A 136 7.60 -40.36 24.68
N SER A 137 7.13 -39.25 25.28
CA SER A 137 6.72 -39.18 26.69
C SER A 137 5.40 -39.90 26.99
N MET A 138 4.66 -40.36 25.98
CA MET A 138 3.47 -41.18 26.21
C MET A 138 3.85 -42.56 26.77
N PRO A 139 3.16 -43.03 27.84
CA PRO A 139 3.39 -44.36 28.39
C PRO A 139 3.29 -45.44 27.31
N ASN A 140 4.18 -46.42 27.35
CA ASN A 140 4.21 -47.53 26.39
C ASN A 140 3.09 -48.56 26.63
N SER A 141 1.83 -48.13 26.81
CA SER A 141 0.71 -49.01 26.50
C SER A 141 0.73 -49.18 24.99
N GLY A 142 1.20 -50.34 24.53
CA GLY A 142 1.56 -50.65 23.13
C GLY A 142 0.38 -50.57 22.16
N THR A 143 -0.19 -49.40 21.96
CA THR A 143 -1.28 -49.17 21.03
C THR A 143 -0.72 -49.03 19.60
N PRO A 144 -1.30 -49.72 18.61
CA PRO A 144 -0.89 -49.67 17.20
C PRO A 144 -0.84 -48.25 16.61
N MET A 145 -1.54 -47.30 17.25
CA MET A 145 -1.53 -45.88 16.92
C MET A 145 -0.13 -45.27 17.06
N LYS A 146 0.58 -45.41 18.19
CA LYS A 146 1.91 -44.78 18.36
C LYS A 146 2.87 -45.13 17.21
N LYS A 147 2.93 -46.39 16.80
CA LYS A 147 3.75 -46.87 15.67
C LYS A 147 3.27 -46.39 14.30
N LYS A 148 1.96 -46.23 14.11
CA LYS A 148 1.36 -45.77 12.84
C LYS A 148 1.60 -44.28 12.60
N TRP A 149 1.70 -43.48 13.66
CA TRP A 149 1.87 -42.03 13.57
C TRP A 149 3.33 -41.65 13.35
N ILE A 150 4.27 -42.37 13.98
CA ILE A 150 5.72 -42.19 13.77
C ILE A 150 6.15 -42.49 12.32
N LYS A 151 5.41 -43.33 11.59
CA LYS A 151 5.74 -43.71 10.19
C LYS A 151 5.16 -42.77 9.13
N ARG A 152 4.27 -41.83 9.50
CA ARG A 152 3.53 -40.97 8.56
C ARG A 152 4.06 -39.54 8.48
N PHE A 153 5.09 -39.25 9.26
CA PHE A 153 5.91 -38.05 9.18
C PHE A 153 7.35 -38.51 8.88
#